data_AF-B8DQ96-F1
#
_entry.id   AF-B8DQ96-F1
#
_cell.length_a   1.000
_cell.length_b   1.000
_cell.length_c   1.000
_cell.angle_alpha   90.00
_cell.angle_beta   90.00
_cell.angle_gamma   90.00
#
_symmetry.space_group_name_H-M   'P 1'
#
loop_
_entity.id
_entity.type
_entity.pdbx_description
1 polymer ?
#
loop_
_entity_poly.entity_id
_entity_poly.type
_entity_poly.pdbx_seq_one_letter_code
_entity_poly.pdbx_strand_id
1 'polypeptide(L)'
;MLLALALWLACLGAWRPGHAEPLPAMQRLPVVAPEPDIFRGFVQGNLQWLQRPGIVDAQGHYPVADAIPAGEYAPQSFARELFKRADLTAFPSAFLPVAMGKSTFAALGIRYEAEEPHTLLIRDKPLGQAQVSLTIFQMASFDWDGNGTRDWLFGCRILLYKQNVDLGSFLLVLNPQPTGPLDVRLLRVTYWPSNDTSKYINYFGTAARDYLFTVMRDRLPAIYPGWTPPARAEDLPWRDAPGMEGVGYVEHVDEGKK
;
A
#
# COMPACT_ATOMS: atom_id res chain seq x y z
N MET A 1 9.94 -45.78 18.73
CA MET A 1 10.50 -45.21 17.48
C MET A 1 9.45 -44.99 16.38
N LEU A 2 8.45 -45.87 16.21
CA LEU A 2 7.39 -45.68 15.20
C LEU A 2 6.46 -44.47 15.46
N LEU A 3 6.22 -44.08 16.72
CA LEU A 3 5.37 -42.92 17.05
C LEU A 3 6.01 -41.57 16.67
N ALA A 4 7.34 -41.46 16.70
CA ALA A 4 8.04 -40.22 16.39
C ALA A 4 8.07 -39.94 14.87
N LEU A 5 8.06 -40.99 14.04
CA LEU A 5 7.98 -40.85 12.57
C LEU A 5 6.59 -40.40 12.11
N ALA A 6 5.52 -40.85 12.79
CA ALA A 6 4.14 -40.47 12.47
C ALA A 6 3.84 -39.00 12.78
N LEU A 7 4.38 -38.45 13.88
CA LEU A 7 4.28 -37.02 14.17
C LEU A 7 5.06 -36.15 13.17
N TRP A 8 6.20 -36.65 12.65
CA TRP A 8 7.00 -35.90 11.69
C TRP A 8 6.33 -35.81 10.30
N LEU A 9 5.63 -36.88 9.88
CA LEU A 9 4.84 -36.88 8.65
C LEU A 9 3.57 -36.01 8.74
N ALA A 10 2.97 -35.88 9.93
CA ALA A 10 1.84 -34.97 10.15
C ALA A 10 2.24 -33.49 10.06
N CYS A 11 3.49 -33.14 10.44
CA CYS A 11 4.01 -31.77 10.33
C CYS A 11 4.33 -31.36 8.88
N LEU A 12 4.60 -32.31 7.98
CA LEU A 12 4.80 -32.02 6.55
C LEU A 12 3.46 -31.77 5.80
N GLY A 13 2.32 -32.14 6.40
CA GLY A 13 0.99 -31.87 5.84
C GLY A 13 0.44 -30.47 6.11
N ALA A 14 1.06 -29.71 7.02
CA ALA A 14 0.62 -28.37 7.41
C ALA A 14 1.32 -27.22 6.66
N TRP A 15 2.23 -27.55 5.74
CA TRP A 15 2.85 -26.61 4.80
C TRP A 15 2.35 -26.89 3.38
N ARG A 16 1.04 -26.89 3.21
CA ARG A 16 0.48 -26.41 1.96
C ARG A 16 0.10 -24.95 2.21
N PRO A 17 0.54 -23.97 1.39
CA PRO A 17 -0.20 -22.72 1.37
C PRO A 17 -1.63 -23.14 1.10
N GLY A 18 -2.55 -22.83 2.02
CA GLY A 18 -3.96 -23.08 1.77
C GLY A 18 -4.24 -22.47 0.41
N HIS A 19 -4.43 -23.31 -0.60
CA HIS A 19 -5.10 -22.88 -1.82
C HIS A 19 -6.46 -22.48 -1.30
N ALA A 20 -6.61 -21.19 -1.02
CA ALA A 20 -7.91 -20.61 -0.81
C ALA A 20 -8.72 -21.09 -2.01
N GLU A 21 -9.78 -21.84 -1.75
CA GLU A 21 -10.74 -22.17 -2.80
C GLU A 21 -11.01 -20.88 -3.56
N PRO A 22 -10.88 -20.85 -4.89
CA PRO A 22 -11.17 -19.66 -5.65
C PRO A 22 -12.56 -19.21 -5.22
N LEU A 23 -12.65 -17.96 -4.78
CA LEU A 23 -13.92 -17.37 -4.37
C LEU A 23 -14.95 -17.71 -5.48
N PRO A 24 -16.19 -18.10 -5.11
CA PRO A 24 -17.23 -18.40 -6.10
C PRO A 24 -17.22 -17.31 -7.15
N ALA A 25 -17.38 -17.69 -8.43
CA ALA A 25 -17.19 -16.84 -9.60
C ALA A 25 -18.05 -15.56 -9.56
N MET A 26 -17.67 -14.61 -8.71
CA MET A 26 -18.09 -13.24 -8.73
C MET A 26 -17.47 -12.67 -9.99
N GLN A 27 -18.27 -11.99 -10.79
CA GLN A 27 -17.82 -11.39 -12.02
C GLN A 27 -16.80 -10.30 -11.69
N ARG A 28 -15.51 -10.65 -11.76
CA ARG A 28 -14.42 -9.71 -11.52
C ARG A 28 -14.25 -8.79 -12.72
N LEU A 29 -14.04 -7.52 -12.43
CA LEU A 29 -13.68 -6.54 -13.46
C LEU A 29 -12.24 -6.79 -13.95
N PRO A 30 -11.98 -6.73 -15.27
CA PRO A 30 -10.62 -6.81 -15.82
C PRO A 30 -9.73 -5.73 -15.24
N VAL A 31 -8.47 -6.03 -14.96
CA VAL A 31 -7.48 -5.06 -14.46
C VAL A 31 -7.18 -4.03 -15.54
N VAL A 32 -7.15 -2.75 -15.14
CA VAL A 32 -6.66 -1.65 -15.97
C VAL A 32 -5.44 -1.05 -15.29
N ALA A 33 -4.28 -1.11 -15.94
CA ALA A 33 -3.02 -0.58 -15.42
C ALA A 33 -2.43 0.43 -16.42
N PRO A 34 -2.14 1.69 -16.02
CA PRO A 34 -1.52 2.65 -16.93
C PRO A 34 -0.11 2.23 -17.37
N GLU A 35 0.59 1.55 -16.45
CA GLU A 35 1.94 1.02 -16.66
C GLU A 35 1.91 -0.50 -16.44
N PRO A 36 1.49 -1.29 -17.45
CA PRO A 36 1.26 -2.73 -17.30
C PRO A 36 2.49 -3.50 -16.84
N ASP A 37 3.69 -3.08 -17.26
CA ASP A 37 4.93 -3.75 -16.87
C ASP A 37 5.29 -3.52 -15.40
N ILE A 38 5.04 -2.30 -14.88
CA ILE A 38 5.20 -1.99 -13.45
C ILE A 38 4.21 -2.82 -12.63
N PHE A 39 2.94 -2.86 -13.07
CA PHE A 39 1.92 -3.66 -12.39
C PHE A 39 2.24 -5.16 -12.44
N ARG A 40 2.75 -5.70 -13.55
CA ARG A 40 3.17 -7.10 -13.65
C ARG A 40 4.27 -7.43 -12.64
N GLY A 41 5.27 -6.57 -12.48
CA GLY A 41 6.30 -6.73 -11.46
C GLY A 41 5.73 -6.74 -10.04
N PHE A 42 4.75 -5.86 -9.77
CA PHE A 42 4.02 -5.87 -8.50
C PHE A 42 3.25 -7.19 -8.28
N VAL A 43 2.56 -7.70 -9.30
CA VAL A 43 1.83 -8.98 -9.22
C VAL A 43 2.76 -10.13 -8.84
N GLN A 44 3.91 -10.23 -9.50
CA GLN A 44 4.90 -11.28 -9.23
C GLN A 44 5.37 -11.26 -7.77
N GLY A 45 5.63 -10.08 -7.22
CA GLY A 45 6.05 -9.93 -5.81
C GLY A 45 4.93 -10.05 -4.78
N ASN A 46 3.66 -10.16 -5.20
CA ASN A 46 2.50 -10.16 -4.29
C ASN A 46 1.45 -11.21 -4.67
N LEU A 47 1.88 -12.28 -5.34
CA LEU A 47 1.01 -13.27 -5.94
C LEU A 47 -0.03 -13.80 -4.95
N GLN A 48 0.39 -14.22 -3.75
CA GLN A 48 -0.50 -14.74 -2.72
C GLN A 48 -1.59 -13.75 -2.29
N TRP A 49 -1.26 -12.46 -2.22
CA TRP A 49 -2.18 -11.41 -1.78
C TRP A 49 -3.19 -11.02 -2.84
N LEU A 50 -2.85 -11.17 -4.11
CA LEU A 50 -3.75 -10.93 -5.22
C LEU A 50 -4.57 -12.18 -5.59
N GLN A 51 -4.07 -13.37 -5.26
CA GLN A 51 -4.82 -14.63 -5.40
C GLN A 51 -5.97 -14.72 -4.41
N ARG A 52 -5.76 -14.28 -3.16
CA ARG A 52 -6.79 -14.32 -2.12
C ARG A 52 -8.10 -13.58 -2.51
N PRO A 53 -8.05 -12.36 -3.06
CA PRO A 53 -9.23 -11.71 -3.64
C PRO A 53 -9.61 -12.25 -5.03
N GLY A 54 -8.90 -13.21 -5.60
CA GLY A 54 -9.19 -13.75 -6.93
C GLY A 54 -8.89 -12.80 -8.08
N ILE A 55 -7.99 -11.82 -7.86
CA ILE A 55 -7.55 -10.87 -8.90
C ILE A 55 -6.65 -11.58 -9.90
N VAL A 56 -5.80 -12.48 -9.42
CA VAL A 56 -4.89 -13.28 -10.24
C VAL A 56 -5.08 -14.76 -9.94
N ASP A 57 -4.81 -15.61 -10.93
CA ASP A 57 -4.84 -17.06 -10.78
C ASP A 57 -3.58 -17.60 -10.08
N ALA A 58 -3.52 -18.94 -9.92
CA ALA A 58 -2.40 -19.64 -9.31
C ALA A 58 -1.04 -19.36 -10.00
N GLN A 59 -1.07 -18.98 -11.27
CA GLN A 59 0.08 -18.70 -12.12
C GLN A 59 0.36 -17.18 -12.26
N GLY A 60 -0.48 -16.33 -11.66
CA GLY A 60 -0.36 -14.88 -11.73
C GLY A 60 -0.99 -14.26 -12.97
N HIS A 61 -1.80 -15.00 -13.72
CA HIS A 61 -2.58 -14.43 -14.83
C HIS A 61 -3.83 -13.73 -14.33
N TYR A 62 -4.25 -12.71 -15.07
CA TYR A 62 -5.45 -11.94 -14.77
C TYR A 62 -6.03 -11.36 -16.06
N PRO A 63 -7.35 -11.15 -16.13
CA PRO A 63 -7.96 -10.46 -17.25
C PRO A 63 -7.49 -9.00 -17.28
N VAL A 64 -7.09 -8.52 -18.46
CA VAL A 64 -6.60 -7.14 -18.66
C VAL A 64 -7.55 -6.40 -19.60
N ALA A 65 -7.75 -5.12 -19.34
CA ALA A 65 -8.37 -4.18 -20.26
C ALA A 65 -7.50 -2.93 -20.42
N ASP A 66 -7.54 -2.32 -21.60
CA ASP A 66 -6.73 -1.14 -21.93
C ASP A 66 -7.23 0.13 -21.25
N ALA A 67 -8.53 0.19 -20.95
CA ALA A 67 -9.17 1.35 -20.36
C ALA A 67 -10.37 0.95 -19.48
N ILE A 68 -10.71 1.83 -18.54
CA ILE A 68 -11.94 1.71 -17.76
C ILE A 68 -13.13 1.99 -18.70
N PRO A 69 -14.14 1.10 -18.76
CA PRO A 69 -15.30 1.25 -19.64
C PRO A 69 -16.07 2.56 -19.43
N ALA A 70 -16.65 3.07 -20.51
CA ALA A 70 -17.55 4.23 -20.46
C ALA A 70 -18.77 3.91 -19.58
N GLY A 71 -18.99 4.72 -18.54
CA GLY A 71 -20.08 4.53 -17.57
C GLY A 71 -19.60 4.09 -16.19
N GLU A 72 -18.39 3.53 -16.06
CA GLU A 72 -17.72 3.37 -14.77
C GLU A 72 -17.11 4.70 -14.32
N TYR A 73 -17.01 4.91 -13.00
CA TYR A 73 -16.39 6.12 -12.48
C TYR A 73 -14.87 6.08 -12.66
N ALA A 74 -14.38 6.91 -13.58
CA ALA A 74 -12.98 7.17 -13.80
C ALA A 74 -12.75 8.68 -13.89
N PRO A 75 -12.02 9.29 -12.95
CA PRO A 75 -11.70 10.71 -13.05
C PRO A 75 -10.69 10.97 -14.17
N GLN A 76 -10.65 12.21 -14.67
CA GLN A 76 -9.61 12.65 -15.59
C GLN A 76 -8.22 12.60 -14.95
N SER A 77 -8.14 12.70 -13.63
CA SER A 77 -6.89 12.60 -12.87
C SER A 77 -7.13 11.87 -11.56
N PHE A 78 -6.50 10.71 -11.41
CA PHE A 78 -6.51 9.94 -10.18
C PHE A 78 -5.65 10.60 -9.11
N ALA A 79 -4.49 11.15 -9.51
CA ALA A 79 -3.59 11.89 -8.63
C ALA A 79 -4.30 13.06 -7.94
N ARG A 80 -5.09 13.82 -8.70
CA ARG A 80 -5.81 15.00 -8.21
C ARG A 80 -7.00 14.62 -7.35
N GLU A 81 -7.77 13.60 -7.73
CA GLU A 81 -8.86 13.09 -6.88
C GLU A 81 -8.31 12.62 -5.52
N LEU A 82 -7.21 11.84 -5.54
CA LEU A 82 -6.54 11.40 -4.32
C LEU A 82 -6.09 12.59 -3.46
N PHE A 83 -5.42 13.58 -4.05
CA PHE A 83 -4.97 14.76 -3.31
C PHE A 83 -6.13 15.54 -2.64
N LYS A 84 -7.25 15.70 -3.36
CA LYS A 84 -8.36 16.55 -2.92
C LYS A 84 -9.27 15.86 -1.91
N ARG A 85 -9.53 14.58 -2.08
CA ARG A 85 -10.68 13.90 -1.43
C ARG A 85 -10.29 12.74 -0.52
N ALA A 86 -9.05 12.26 -0.59
CA ALA A 86 -8.61 11.20 0.30
C ALA A 86 -8.70 11.68 1.76
N ASP A 87 -9.55 10.99 2.53
CA ASP A 87 -9.58 11.09 3.99
C ASP A 87 -8.35 10.36 4.51
N LEU A 88 -7.28 11.12 4.73
CA LEU A 88 -5.96 10.59 5.06
C LEU A 88 -5.57 11.09 6.43
N THR A 89 -6.44 10.84 7.40
CA THR A 89 -6.27 11.36 8.76
C THR A 89 -4.97 10.93 9.45
N ALA A 90 -4.10 10.09 8.85
CA ALA A 90 -2.65 10.24 9.08
C ALA A 90 -1.65 9.60 8.05
N PHE A 91 -2.02 8.90 6.96
CA PHE A 91 -1.01 8.25 6.10
C PHE A 91 -1.20 8.63 4.64
N PRO A 92 -0.14 8.92 3.88
CA PRO A 92 1.23 9.21 4.32
C PRO A 92 1.40 10.63 4.89
N SER A 93 0.29 11.35 5.09
CA SER A 93 0.27 12.75 5.56
C SER A 93 1.01 12.97 6.88
N ALA A 94 1.03 12.01 7.82
CA ALA A 94 1.73 12.19 9.10
C ALA A 94 3.26 12.16 9.00
N PHE A 95 3.85 11.87 7.83
CA PHE A 95 5.26 12.16 7.61
C PHE A 95 5.53 13.66 7.35
N LEU A 96 4.48 14.46 7.18
CA LEU A 96 4.57 15.88 6.88
C LEU A 96 4.30 16.73 8.15
N PRO A 97 5.04 17.85 8.35
CA PRO A 97 5.08 18.58 9.62
C PRO A 97 3.81 19.35 9.98
N VAL A 98 2.85 19.49 9.06
CA VAL A 98 1.59 20.27 9.24
C VAL A 98 0.34 19.38 9.34
N ALA A 99 0.53 18.06 9.52
CA ALA A 99 -0.55 17.08 9.43
C ALA A 99 -1.48 17.03 10.64
N MET A 100 -1.10 17.56 11.81
CA MET A 100 -1.94 17.46 13.01
C MET A 100 -3.30 18.14 12.81
N GLY A 101 -4.38 17.36 12.96
CA GLY A 101 -5.76 17.84 12.91
C GLY A 101 -6.30 18.17 11.51
N LYS A 102 -5.67 17.68 10.44
CA LYS A 102 -6.12 17.90 9.05
C LYS A 102 -6.79 16.65 8.48
N SER A 103 -7.88 16.83 7.73
CA SER A 103 -8.68 15.72 7.18
C SER A 103 -8.23 15.25 5.79
N THR A 104 -7.49 16.06 5.03
CA THR A 104 -7.04 15.71 3.66
C THR A 104 -5.65 16.26 3.35
N PHE A 105 -5.01 15.75 2.28
CA PHE A 105 -3.75 16.31 1.77
C PHE A 105 -3.91 17.79 1.36
N ALA A 106 -5.01 18.14 0.71
CA ALA A 106 -5.31 19.53 0.34
C ALA A 106 -5.37 20.47 1.57
N ALA A 107 -5.84 19.97 2.72
CA ALA A 107 -5.90 20.75 3.95
C ALA A 107 -4.54 21.04 4.59
N LEU A 108 -3.46 20.41 4.11
CA LEU A 108 -2.09 20.63 4.60
C LEU A 108 -1.48 21.95 4.11
N GLY A 109 -1.99 22.54 3.02
CA GLY A 109 -1.41 23.76 2.42
C GLY A 109 0.01 23.57 1.87
N ILE A 110 0.44 22.31 1.67
CA ILE A 110 1.75 21.94 1.11
C ILE A 110 1.70 22.01 -0.42
N ARG A 111 2.80 22.45 -1.03
CA ARG A 111 2.96 22.42 -2.49
C ARG A 111 3.04 20.99 -3.00
N TYR A 112 2.30 20.71 -4.06
CA TYR A 112 2.38 19.46 -4.80
C TYR A 112 2.63 19.74 -6.28
N GLU A 113 3.22 18.76 -6.95
CA GLU A 113 3.33 18.65 -8.40
C GLU A 113 2.53 17.41 -8.81
N ALA A 114 1.78 17.50 -9.91
CA ALA A 114 1.07 16.34 -10.45
C ALA A 114 1.52 16.14 -11.90
N GLU A 115 2.06 14.96 -12.17
CA GLU A 115 2.21 14.46 -13.53
C GLU A 115 0.92 13.70 -13.84
N GLU A 116 -0.04 14.48 -14.31
CA GLU A 116 -1.39 14.01 -14.57
C GLU A 116 -1.39 12.95 -15.69
N PRO A 117 -2.24 11.93 -15.61
CA PRO A 117 -3.31 11.76 -14.62
C PRO A 117 -2.96 10.85 -13.42
N HIS A 118 -1.72 10.35 -13.35
CA HIS A 118 -1.38 9.20 -12.50
C HIS A 118 -0.52 9.53 -11.28
N THR A 119 0.37 10.51 -11.37
CA THR A 119 1.43 10.71 -10.36
C THR A 119 1.26 12.02 -9.62
N LEU A 120 1.36 11.93 -8.30
CA LEU A 120 1.31 13.03 -7.34
C LEU A 120 2.62 13.06 -6.56
N LEU A 121 3.24 14.23 -6.52
CA LEU A 121 4.48 14.48 -5.82
C LEU A 121 4.29 15.58 -4.79
N ILE A 122 4.48 15.23 -3.51
CA ILE A 122 4.31 16.13 -2.37
C ILE A 122 5.65 16.27 -1.68
N ARG A 123 6.05 17.51 -1.36
CA ARG A 123 7.29 17.79 -0.65
C ARG A 123 7.06 18.78 0.48
N ASP A 124 7.64 18.52 1.64
CA ASP A 124 7.54 19.43 2.78
C ASP A 124 8.24 20.79 2.54
N LYS A 125 9.25 20.81 1.65
CA LYS A 125 10.02 21.99 1.23
C LYS A 125 10.33 21.94 -0.27
N PRO A 126 10.83 23.04 -0.87
CA PRO A 126 11.29 23.05 -2.26
C PRO A 126 12.36 21.98 -2.54
N LEU A 127 12.48 21.61 -3.81
CA LEU A 127 13.47 20.63 -4.30
C LEU A 127 14.89 21.01 -3.86
N GLY A 128 15.67 20.01 -3.43
CA GLY A 128 17.03 20.18 -2.89
C GLY A 128 17.09 20.56 -1.40
N GLN A 129 15.96 20.96 -0.80
CA GLN A 129 15.85 21.22 0.64
C GLN A 129 14.82 20.33 1.34
N ALA A 130 14.06 19.56 0.56
CA ALA A 130 13.08 18.60 1.03
C ALA A 130 13.68 17.68 2.10
N GLN A 131 12.97 17.56 3.21
CA GLN A 131 13.30 16.60 4.24
C GLN A 131 12.46 15.35 4.09
N VAL A 132 11.22 15.53 3.61
CA VAL A 132 10.26 14.49 3.34
C VAL A 132 9.67 14.71 1.95
N SER A 133 9.68 13.66 1.13
CA SER A 133 8.94 13.65 -0.13
C SER A 133 8.10 12.39 -0.27
N LEU A 134 6.90 12.56 -0.84
CA LEU A 134 5.97 11.50 -1.16
C LEU A 134 5.78 11.47 -2.68
N THR A 135 6.06 10.34 -3.31
CA THR A 135 5.68 10.07 -4.71
C THR A 135 4.57 9.04 -4.71
N ILE A 136 3.40 9.40 -5.21
CA ILE A 136 2.22 8.53 -5.22
C ILE A 136 1.79 8.37 -6.67
N PHE A 137 1.68 7.14 -7.16
CA PHE A 137 1.34 6.86 -8.55
C PHE A 137 0.24 5.80 -8.62
N GLN A 138 -0.75 6.03 -9.48
CA GLN A 138 -1.80 5.05 -9.72
C GLN A 138 -1.21 3.87 -10.48
N MET A 139 -1.32 2.68 -9.91
CA MET A 139 -0.72 1.46 -10.44
C MET A 139 -1.70 0.65 -11.25
N ALA A 140 -2.89 0.49 -10.72
CA ALA A 140 -3.95 -0.25 -11.37
C ALA A 140 -5.31 0.14 -10.79
N SER A 141 -6.35 -0.24 -11.50
CA SER A 141 -7.73 -0.17 -11.07
C SER A 141 -8.35 -1.54 -11.30
N PHE A 142 -8.96 -2.14 -10.27
CA PHE A 142 -9.52 -3.50 -10.31
C PHE A 142 -10.48 -3.73 -9.13
N ASP A 143 -11.26 -4.81 -9.15
CA ASP A 143 -12.30 -5.12 -8.14
C ASP A 143 -11.72 -5.95 -6.98
N TRP A 144 -11.21 -5.29 -5.93
CA TRP A 144 -10.50 -5.91 -4.80
C TRP A 144 -11.40 -6.84 -4.01
N ASP A 145 -12.60 -6.38 -3.62
CA ASP A 145 -13.48 -7.11 -2.72
C ASP A 145 -14.51 -8.03 -3.43
N GLY A 146 -14.70 -7.85 -4.73
CA GLY A 146 -15.57 -8.70 -5.56
C GLY A 146 -16.99 -8.16 -5.68
N ASN A 147 -17.20 -6.90 -5.31
CA ASN A 147 -18.53 -6.29 -5.34
C ASN A 147 -18.91 -5.76 -6.73
N GLY A 148 -18.04 -5.91 -7.73
CA GLY A 148 -18.26 -5.43 -9.10
C GLY A 148 -17.99 -3.94 -9.30
N THR A 149 -17.37 -3.27 -8.33
CA THR A 149 -16.91 -1.88 -8.42
C THR A 149 -15.38 -1.87 -8.49
N ARG A 150 -14.84 -0.93 -9.26
CA ARG A 150 -13.41 -0.82 -9.46
C ARG A 150 -12.76 0.02 -8.36
N ASP A 151 -11.91 -0.60 -7.57
CA ASP A 151 -11.02 0.06 -6.61
C ASP A 151 -9.78 0.59 -7.31
N TRP A 152 -9.07 1.52 -6.66
CA TRP A 152 -7.83 2.08 -7.18
C TRP A 152 -6.64 1.70 -6.31
N LEU A 153 -5.64 1.07 -6.91
CA LEU A 153 -4.37 0.76 -6.27
C LEU A 153 -3.34 1.85 -6.59
N PHE A 154 -2.78 2.45 -5.55
CA PHE A 154 -1.67 3.38 -5.66
C PHE A 154 -0.41 2.83 -5.02
N GLY A 155 0.72 3.01 -5.69
CA GLY A 155 2.04 2.91 -5.08
C GLY A 155 2.39 4.23 -4.42
N CYS A 156 3.04 4.18 -3.26
CA CYS A 156 3.56 5.36 -2.56
C CYS A 156 5.01 5.11 -2.16
N ARG A 157 5.91 6.03 -2.50
CA ARG A 157 7.27 6.08 -2.00
C ARG A 157 7.44 7.26 -1.06
N ILE A 158 8.04 7.02 0.10
CA ILE A 158 8.31 7.99 1.15
C ILE A 158 9.81 8.07 1.37
N LEU A 159 10.38 9.24 1.11
CA LEU A 159 11.80 9.49 1.36
C LEU A 159 11.95 10.40 2.56
N LEU A 160 12.71 9.96 3.56
CA LEU A 160 13.15 10.77 4.69
C LEU A 160 14.64 11.08 4.52
N TYR A 161 14.95 12.16 3.77
CA TYR A 161 16.29 12.43 3.25
C TYR A 161 17.38 12.48 4.32
N LYS A 162 17.13 13.16 5.46
CA LYS A 162 18.12 13.25 6.56
C LYS A 162 18.42 11.92 7.25
N GLN A 163 17.47 11.00 7.23
CA GLN A 163 17.57 9.72 7.94
C GLN A 163 17.99 8.58 7.01
N ASN A 164 18.15 8.87 5.71
CA ASN A 164 18.40 7.90 4.66
C ASN A 164 17.40 6.73 4.71
N VAL A 165 16.12 7.04 4.95
CA VAL A 165 15.04 6.06 4.98
C VAL A 165 14.24 6.19 3.70
N ASP A 166 14.09 5.06 3.01
CA ASP A 166 13.25 4.89 1.82
C ASP A 166 12.20 3.84 2.14
N LEU A 167 10.94 4.25 2.15
CA LEU A 167 9.80 3.37 2.38
C LEU A 167 8.94 3.29 1.13
N GLY A 168 8.49 2.09 0.84
CA GLY A 168 7.43 1.82 -0.11
C GLY A 168 6.15 1.57 0.63
N SER A 169 5.02 1.86 0.00
CA SER A 169 3.71 1.50 0.52
C SER A 169 2.74 1.31 -0.63
N PHE A 170 1.70 0.53 -0.38
CA PHE A 170 0.56 0.40 -1.28
C PHE A 170 -0.69 0.90 -0.58
N LEU A 171 -1.45 1.74 -1.28
CA LEU A 171 -2.71 2.30 -0.85
C LEU A 171 -3.82 1.77 -1.73
N LEU A 172 -4.93 1.39 -1.11
CA LEU A 172 -6.12 0.94 -1.80
C LEU A 172 -7.23 1.96 -1.56
N VAL A 173 -7.81 2.50 -2.62
CA VAL A 173 -9.00 3.35 -2.55
C VAL A 173 -10.21 2.48 -2.86
N LEU A 174 -11.04 2.25 -1.86
CA LEU A 174 -12.20 1.37 -1.96
C LEU A 174 -13.42 2.10 -2.53
N ASN A 175 -14.13 1.44 -3.42
CA ASN A 175 -15.46 1.82 -3.92
C ASN A 175 -15.61 3.32 -4.22
N PRO A 176 -14.68 3.91 -4.98
CA PRO A 176 -14.62 5.35 -5.17
C PRO A 176 -15.89 5.86 -5.83
N GLN A 177 -16.48 6.90 -5.24
CA GLN A 177 -17.69 7.56 -5.76
C GLN A 177 -17.31 8.85 -6.52
N PRO A 178 -18.17 9.35 -7.43
CA PRO A 178 -17.93 10.63 -8.11
C PRO A 178 -17.82 11.84 -7.19
N THR A 179 -18.39 11.76 -5.98
CA THR A 179 -18.39 12.83 -4.97
C THR A 179 -18.15 12.27 -3.56
N GLY A 180 -17.83 13.14 -2.60
CA GLY A 180 -17.56 12.75 -1.20
C GLY A 180 -16.10 12.32 -0.93
N PRO A 181 -15.74 11.98 0.31
CA PRO A 181 -14.37 11.54 0.63
C PRO A 181 -14.04 10.19 0.00
N LEU A 182 -12.76 9.96 -0.29
CA LEU A 182 -12.25 8.65 -0.74
C LEU A 182 -11.85 7.81 0.47
N ASP A 183 -12.27 6.55 0.50
CA ASP A 183 -11.88 5.59 1.53
C ASP A 183 -10.52 4.97 1.19
N VAL A 184 -9.45 5.51 1.77
CA VAL A 184 -8.10 5.04 1.54
C VAL A 184 -7.65 4.09 2.64
N ARG A 185 -7.12 2.93 2.24
CA ARG A 185 -6.65 1.87 3.12
C ARG A 185 -5.17 1.57 2.88
N LEU A 186 -4.45 1.33 3.97
CA LEU A 186 -3.06 0.87 3.90
C LEU A 186 -3.06 -0.62 3.60
N LEU A 187 -2.41 -1.01 2.50
CA LEU A 187 -2.30 -2.41 2.10
C LEU A 187 -1.00 -3.03 2.63
N ARG A 188 0.12 -2.33 2.47
CA ARG A 188 1.46 -2.84 2.73
C ARG A 188 2.43 -1.70 2.96
N VAL A 189 3.46 -1.94 3.76
CA VAL A 189 4.67 -1.11 3.84
C VAL A 189 5.87 -1.96 3.48
N THR A 190 6.77 -1.41 2.67
CA THR A 190 8.02 -2.03 2.26
C THR A 190 9.17 -1.20 2.79
N TYR A 191 10.12 -1.86 3.42
CA TYR A 191 11.36 -1.26 3.88
C TYR A 191 12.54 -1.89 3.15
N TRP A 192 13.43 -1.05 2.64
CA TRP A 192 14.73 -1.48 2.11
C TRP A 192 15.82 -1.21 3.15
N PRO A 193 16.32 -2.25 3.85
CA PRO A 193 17.36 -2.09 4.87
C PRO A 193 18.73 -1.69 4.30
N SER A 194 18.89 -1.77 2.98
CA SER A 194 20.11 -1.39 2.27
C SER A 194 19.77 -0.80 0.90
N ASN A 195 20.77 -0.25 0.20
CA ASN A 195 20.58 0.26 -1.17
C ASN A 195 20.31 -0.86 -2.20
N ASP A 196 20.39 -2.13 -1.80
CA ASP A 196 20.02 -3.27 -2.62
C ASP A 196 18.49 -3.39 -2.67
N THR A 197 17.89 -2.91 -3.76
CA THR A 197 16.44 -2.88 -3.95
C THR A 197 15.80 -4.27 -4.10
N SER A 198 16.62 -5.31 -4.29
CA SER A 198 16.18 -6.71 -4.30
C SER A 198 15.91 -7.26 -2.89
N LYS A 199 16.45 -6.61 -1.86
CA LYS A 199 16.31 -7.01 -0.45
C LYS A 199 15.38 -6.08 0.26
N TYR A 200 14.23 -6.60 0.66
CA TYR A 200 13.23 -5.79 1.31
C TYR A 200 12.38 -6.60 2.28
N ILE A 201 11.80 -5.87 3.22
CA ILE A 201 10.89 -6.42 4.22
C ILE A 201 9.52 -5.82 3.95
N ASN A 202 8.52 -6.67 3.73
CA ASN A 202 7.13 -6.23 3.66
C ASN A 202 6.46 -6.42 5.01
N TYR A 203 5.70 -5.41 5.42
CA TYR A 203 4.85 -5.42 6.60
C TYR A 203 3.39 -5.27 6.16
N PHE A 204 2.51 -6.07 6.73
CA PHE A 204 1.08 -6.09 6.44
C PHE A 204 0.24 -5.91 7.72
N GLY A 205 -0.96 -5.36 7.57
CA GLY A 205 -1.92 -5.18 8.67
C GLY A 205 -1.31 -4.47 9.88
N THR A 206 -1.51 -5.04 11.07
CA THR A 206 -0.99 -4.44 12.32
C THR A 206 0.53 -4.29 12.33
N ALA A 207 1.27 -5.21 11.72
CA ALA A 207 2.74 -5.11 11.62
C ALA A 207 3.19 -3.89 10.78
N ALA A 208 2.41 -3.52 9.76
CA ALA A 208 2.68 -2.32 8.97
C ALA A 208 2.48 -1.05 9.82
N ARG A 209 1.40 -1.03 10.61
CA ARG A 209 1.08 0.08 11.53
C ARG A 209 2.17 0.23 12.60
N ASP A 210 2.61 -0.85 13.21
CA ASP A 210 3.66 -0.86 14.24
C ASP A 210 5.02 -0.43 13.70
N TYR A 211 5.35 -0.88 12.49
CA TYR A 211 6.60 -0.49 11.83
C TYR A 211 6.61 1.01 11.53
N LEU A 212 5.55 1.53 10.92
CA LEU A 212 5.42 2.96 10.63
C LEU A 212 5.38 3.81 11.91
N PHE A 213 4.72 3.35 12.97
CA PHE A 213 4.77 3.98 14.29
C PHE A 213 6.22 4.13 14.78
N THR A 214 7.01 3.06 14.66
CA THR A 214 8.43 3.06 15.03
C THR A 214 9.21 4.07 14.19
N VAL A 215 9.01 4.11 12.87
CA VAL A 215 9.64 5.13 12.01
C VAL A 215 9.26 6.53 12.46
N MET A 216 7.98 6.80 12.72
CA MET A 216 7.50 8.12 13.13
C MET A 216 8.06 8.54 14.49
N ARG A 217 8.15 7.63 15.45
CA ARG A 217 8.71 7.88 16.79
C ARG A 217 10.21 8.12 16.72
N ASP A 218 10.95 7.32 15.96
CA ASP A 218 12.41 7.26 16.06
C ASP A 218 13.13 8.11 15.00
N ARG A 219 12.46 8.47 13.89
CA ARG A 219 13.08 9.16 12.76
C ARG A 219 12.59 10.60 12.57
N LEU A 220 11.29 10.86 12.78
CA LEU A 220 10.73 12.20 12.55
C LEU A 220 11.23 13.28 13.52
N PRO A 221 11.48 13.02 14.83
CA PRO A 221 11.99 14.04 15.74
C PRO A 221 13.35 14.64 15.31
N ALA A 222 14.21 13.86 14.66
CA ALA A 222 15.48 14.33 14.13
C ALA A 222 15.31 15.20 12.86
N ILE A 223 14.19 15.06 12.16
CA ILE A 223 13.87 15.84 10.97
C ILE A 223 13.17 17.15 11.37
N TYR A 224 12.23 17.06 12.31
CA TYR A 224 11.39 18.15 12.79
C TYR A 224 11.52 18.29 14.32
N PRO A 225 12.42 19.16 14.82
CA PRO A 225 12.52 19.48 16.24
C PRO A 225 11.19 20.08 16.72
N GLY A 226 10.45 19.34 17.56
CA GLY A 226 9.08 19.67 17.98
C GLY A 226 8.00 18.68 17.52
N TRP A 227 8.37 17.67 16.72
CA TRP A 227 7.50 16.55 16.42
C TRP A 227 7.15 15.77 17.68
N THR A 228 5.86 15.59 17.95
CA THR A 228 5.36 14.71 19.01
C THR A 228 4.77 13.47 18.34
N PRO A 229 5.38 12.29 18.50
CA PRO A 229 4.82 11.08 17.92
C PRO A 229 3.49 10.72 18.60
N PRO A 230 2.62 9.95 17.93
CA PRO A 230 1.46 9.34 18.57
C PRO A 230 1.88 8.59 19.84
N ALA A 231 0.99 8.47 20.82
CA ALA A 231 1.32 7.76 22.06
C ALA A 231 1.45 6.25 21.83
N ARG A 232 0.62 5.70 20.93
CA ARG A 232 0.61 4.28 20.57
C ARG A 232 0.37 4.08 19.07
N ALA A 233 0.68 2.89 18.59
CA ALA A 233 0.47 2.54 17.18
C ALA A 233 -1.02 2.57 16.82
N GLU A 234 -1.92 2.19 17.73
CA GLU A 234 -3.38 2.19 17.51
C GLU A 234 -3.96 3.60 17.40
N ASP A 235 -3.23 4.61 17.88
CA ASP A 235 -3.62 6.01 17.74
C ASP A 235 -3.33 6.54 16.32
N LEU A 236 -2.69 5.73 15.46
CA LEU A 236 -2.58 6.03 14.03
C LEU A 236 -3.94 5.79 13.35
N PRO A 237 -4.59 6.82 12.81
CA PRO A 237 -5.95 6.74 12.23
C PRO A 237 -6.02 6.01 10.88
N TRP A 238 -4.99 5.25 10.50
CA TRP A 238 -4.98 4.49 9.25
C TRP A 238 -5.82 3.26 9.41
N ARG A 239 -6.57 2.95 8.35
CA ARG A 239 -7.34 1.73 8.28
C ARG A 239 -6.62 0.73 7.37
N ASP A 240 -6.57 -0.51 7.83
CA ASP A 240 -6.01 -1.60 7.04
C ASP A 240 -6.95 -1.91 5.87
N ALA A 241 -6.40 -2.42 4.77
CA ALA A 241 -7.18 -2.90 3.64
C ALA A 241 -7.99 -4.16 4.04
N PRO A 242 -9.18 -4.36 3.44
CA PRO A 242 -9.99 -5.55 3.69
C PRO A 242 -9.19 -6.83 3.49
N GLY A 243 -9.19 -7.68 4.53
CA GLY A 243 -8.43 -8.93 4.58
C GLY A 243 -7.07 -8.81 5.27
N MET A 244 -6.69 -7.61 5.72
CA MET A 244 -5.47 -7.32 6.49
C MET A 244 -5.75 -6.96 7.95
N GLU A 245 -7.01 -6.86 8.36
CA GLU A 245 -7.37 -6.47 9.73
C GLU A 245 -6.98 -7.53 10.75
N GLY A 246 -6.39 -7.10 11.88
CA GLY A 246 -6.12 -7.95 13.04
C GLY A 246 -5.03 -9.03 12.84
N VAL A 247 -4.42 -9.10 11.65
CA VAL A 247 -3.34 -10.04 11.33
C VAL A 247 -2.10 -9.24 10.95
N GLY A 248 -1.05 -9.33 11.78
CA GLY A 248 0.26 -8.76 11.48
C GLY A 248 1.16 -9.84 10.90
N TYR A 249 1.64 -9.62 9.67
CA TYR A 249 2.61 -10.52 9.04
C TYR A 249 3.77 -9.71 8.47
N VAL A 250 4.96 -10.29 8.56
CA VAL A 250 6.21 -9.74 8.05
C VAL A 250 6.81 -10.74 7.08
N GLU A 251 7.11 -10.28 5.88
CA GLU A 251 7.75 -11.07 4.84
C GLU A 251 9.16 -10.54 4.60
N HIS A 252 10.14 -11.42 4.69
CA HIS A 252 11.53 -11.10 4.41
C HIS A 252 11.86 -11.61 3.00
N VAL A 253 12.00 -10.70 2.05
CA VAL A 253 12.38 -11.04 0.69
C VAL A 253 13.89 -10.89 0.56
N ASP A 254 14.52 -12.05 0.35
CA ASP A 254 15.96 -12.25 0.19
C ASP A 254 16.83 -11.84 1.40
N GLU A 255 16.50 -12.41 2.56
CA GLU A 255 17.55 -12.76 3.53
C GLU A 255 18.33 -13.92 2.93
N GLY A 256 19.37 -13.61 2.14
CA GLY A 256 20.21 -14.62 1.53
C GLY A 256 20.48 -15.76 2.52
N LYS A 257 20.09 -16.98 2.14
CA LYS A 257 20.37 -18.18 2.92
C LYS A 257 21.84 -18.15 3.31
N LYS A 258 22.12 -18.02 4.60
CA LYS A 258 23.42 -18.38 5.15
C LYS A 258 23.48 -19.89 5.31
#